data_AF-A0A8T6WEY9-F1
#
_entry.id   AF-A0A8T6WEY9-F1
#
_cell.length_a   1.000
_cell.length_b   1.000
_cell.length_c   1.000
_cell.angle_alpha   90.00
_cell.angle_beta   90.00
_cell.angle_gamma   90.00
#
_symmetry.space_group_name_H-M   'P 1'
#
loop_
_entity.id
_entity.type
_entity.pdbx_description
1 polymer ?
#
loop_
_entity_poly.entity_id
_entity_poly.type
_entity_poly.pdbx_seq_one_letter_code
_entity_poly.pdbx_strand_id
1 'polypeptide(L)'
;MIIGKALIKFHKYAWRERDKIGVVICRGERAEVKQTPTSNSQKILSVLGNISCGGKTPLASGLLEALRMLQLEKRKSPDIIPLSIILTDGLGNMPLQRPVNPQLSKEFHYPS
;
A
#
# COMPACT_ATOMS: atom_id res chain seq x y z
N MET A 1 16.31 -6.88 5.16
CA MET A 1 15.44 -6.81 3.97
C MET A 1 15.91 -5.68 3.06
N ILE A 2 16.25 -5.96 1.80
CA ILE A 2 16.73 -4.96 0.83
C ILE A 2 15.68 -3.86 0.58
N ILE A 3 14.39 -4.24 0.59
CA ILE A 3 13.24 -3.36 0.32
C ILE A 3 13.11 -2.24 1.35
N GLY A 4 13.19 -2.55 2.65
CA GLY A 4 13.12 -1.53 3.71
C GLY A 4 14.25 -0.50 3.61
N LYS A 5 15.47 -0.94 3.26
CA LYS A 5 16.61 -0.03 3.03
C LYS A 5 16.42 0.85 1.80
N ALA A 6 15.83 0.33 0.72
CA ALA A 6 15.51 1.09 -0.49
C ALA A 6 14.45 2.17 -0.20
N LEU A 7 13.39 1.83 0.54
CA LEU A 7 12.34 2.77 0.96
C LEU A 7 12.89 3.88 1.87
N ILE A 8 13.78 3.54 2.81
CA ILE A 8 14.46 4.54 3.66
C ILE A 8 15.33 5.48 2.83
N LYS A 9 16.04 4.96 1.82
CA LYS A 9 16.80 5.81 0.89
C LYS A 9 15.89 6.70 0.04
N PHE A 10 14.79 6.16 -0.46
CA PHE A 10 13.77 6.92 -1.20
C PHE A 10 13.14 8.02 -0.34
N HIS A 11 12.87 7.74 0.94
CA HIS A 11 12.34 8.71 1.89
C HIS A 11 13.19 9.98 1.97
N LYS A 12 14.52 9.87 1.96
CA LYS A 12 15.42 11.04 1.95
C LYS A 12 15.18 11.98 0.75
N TYR A 13 14.72 11.45 -0.38
CA TYR A 13 14.37 12.24 -1.58
C TYR A 13 12.96 12.82 -1.51
N ALA A 14 11.97 12.03 -1.09
CA ALA A 14 10.58 12.48 -0.96
C ALA A 14 10.37 13.54 0.15
N TRP A 15 11.26 13.57 1.15
CA TRP A 15 11.11 14.48 2.29
C TRP A 15 11.37 15.96 1.96
N ARG A 16 11.95 16.26 0.79
CA ARG A 16 12.30 17.63 0.40
C ARG A 16 11.08 18.53 0.13
N GLU A 17 9.94 17.94 -0.23
CA GLU A 17 8.75 18.68 -0.70
C GLU A 17 7.56 18.62 0.30
N ARG A 18 7.79 18.19 1.55
CA ARG A 18 6.73 17.97 2.57
C ARG A 18 5.63 16.99 2.15
N ASP A 19 5.95 16.03 1.29
CA ASP A 19 5.00 15.00 0.88
C ASP A 19 4.46 14.20 2.07
N LYS A 20 3.16 13.91 2.03
CA LYS A 20 2.52 13.02 3.01
C LYS A 20 2.67 11.58 2.54
N ILE A 21 3.19 10.72 3.40
CA ILE A 21 3.41 9.30 3.10
C ILE A 21 2.49 8.46 3.98
N GLY A 22 1.74 7.57 3.34
CA GLY A 22 1.02 6.47 3.97
C GLY A 22 1.66 5.13 3.63
N VAL A 23 1.46 4.13 4.48
CA VAL A 23 2.03 2.79 4.32
C VAL A 23 0.94 1.74 4.49
N VAL A 24 0.78 0.91 3.47
CA VAL A 24 -0.07 -0.29 3.47
C VAL A 24 0.83 -1.51 3.33
N ILE A 25 0.65 -2.51 4.20
CA ILE A 25 1.37 -3.77 4.15
C ILE A 25 0.42 -4.89 3.73
N CYS A 26 0.83 -5.69 2.76
CA CYS A 26 0.13 -6.92 2.38
C CYS A 26 0.82 -8.10 3.07
N ARG A 27 0.19 -8.70 4.08
CA ARG A 27 0.69 -9.90 4.77
C ARG A 27 -0.45 -10.73 5.33
N GLY A 28 -0.26 -12.03 5.50
CA GLY A 28 -1.32 -12.89 6.02
C GLY A 28 -2.56 -12.86 5.12
N GLU A 29 -3.76 -12.75 5.71
CA GLU A 29 -5.01 -12.88 4.94
C GLU A 29 -5.59 -11.56 4.41
N ARG A 30 -5.12 -10.41 4.89
CA ARG A 30 -5.64 -9.07 4.52
C ARG A 30 -4.53 -8.03 4.51
N ALA A 31 -4.78 -6.92 3.82
CA ALA A 31 -3.88 -5.77 3.91
C ALA A 31 -4.13 -4.96 5.19
N GLU A 32 -3.06 -4.36 5.71
CA GLU A 32 -3.06 -3.57 6.93
C GLU A 32 -2.51 -2.17 6.66
N VAL A 33 -3.24 -1.14 7.06
CA VAL A 33 -2.74 0.24 7.06
C VAL A 33 -1.84 0.43 8.28
N LYS A 34 -0.52 0.48 8.08
CA LYS A 34 0.44 0.74 9.15
C LYS A 34 0.64 2.22 9.44
N GLN A 35 0.47 3.07 8.43
CA GLN A 35 0.61 4.51 8.59
C GLN A 35 -0.39 5.21 7.66
N THR A 36 -1.22 6.09 8.23
CA THR A 36 -2.01 7.03 7.44
C THR A 36 -1.14 8.17 6.92
N PRO A 37 -1.54 8.89 5.86
CA PRO A 37 -0.72 9.95 5.27
C PRO A 37 -0.23 10.96 6.32
N THR A 38 1.09 11.05 6.48
CA THR A 38 1.75 11.98 7.40
C THR A 38 3.04 12.52 6.79
N SER A 39 3.42 13.74 7.13
CA SER A 39 4.74 14.30 6.79
C SER A 39 5.80 14.00 7.86
N ASN A 40 5.41 13.35 8.98
CA ASN A 40 6.32 13.02 10.07
C ASN A 40 7.26 11.86 9.68
N SER A 41 8.51 12.20 9.36
CA SER A 41 9.55 11.24 8.98
C SER A 41 9.83 10.18 10.02
N GLN A 42 9.85 10.53 11.31
CA GLN A 42 10.16 9.56 12.37
C GLN A 42 9.11 8.45 12.44
N LYS A 43 7.82 8.81 12.29
CA LYS A 43 6.73 7.81 12.24
C LYS A 43 6.89 6.88 11.03
N ILE A 44 7.17 7.45 9.86
CA ILE A 44 7.38 6.69 8.62
C ILE A 44 8.59 5.76 8.75
N LEU A 45 9.74 6.26 9.20
CA LEU A 45 10.97 5.49 9.36
C LEU A 45 10.80 4.36 10.38
N SER A 46 10.09 4.62 11.48
CA SER A 46 9.76 3.60 12.48
C SER A 46 8.93 2.47 11.88
N VAL A 47 7.90 2.80 11.10
CA VAL A 47 7.08 1.80 10.40
C VAL A 47 7.93 1.02 9.39
N LEU A 48 8.71 1.71 8.55
CA LEU A 48 9.57 1.10 7.53
C LEU A 48 10.64 0.17 8.11
N GLY A 49 11.22 0.53 9.25
CA GLY A 49 12.23 -0.29 9.94
C GLY A 49 11.67 -1.59 10.52
N ASN A 50 10.37 -1.60 10.83
CA ASN A 50 9.68 -2.73 11.47
C ASN A 50 8.80 -3.54 10.50
N ILE A 51 8.89 -3.29 9.19
CA ILE A 51 8.15 -4.07 8.20
C ILE A 51 8.62 -5.52 8.24
N SER A 52 7.69 -6.43 8.46
CA SER A 52 7.85 -7.86 8.22
C SER A 52 6.83 -8.30 7.18
N CYS A 53 7.34 -8.83 6.06
CA CYS A 53 6.53 -9.44 5.00
C CYS A 53 6.66 -10.96 5.13
N GLY A 54 5.54 -11.68 5.13
CA GLY A 54 5.51 -13.13 5.26
C GLY A 54 4.08 -13.68 5.25
N GLY A 55 3.94 -14.96 4.93
CA GLY A 55 2.65 -15.61 4.73
C GLY A 55 2.09 -15.40 3.33
N LYS A 56 0.77 -15.29 3.20
CA LYS A 56 0.10 -14.98 1.93
C LYS A 56 0.24 -13.49 1.58
N THR A 57 -0.03 -13.16 0.33
CA THR A 57 0.13 -11.82 -0.23
C THR A 57 -1.23 -11.33 -0.75
N PRO A 58 -2.06 -10.71 0.11
CA PRO A 58 -3.38 -10.19 -0.24
C PRO A 58 -3.26 -8.87 -1.01
N LEU A 59 -2.60 -8.92 -2.17
CA LEU A 59 -2.29 -7.77 -3.00
C LEU A 59 -3.55 -7.02 -3.41
N ALA A 60 -4.62 -7.73 -3.79
CA ALA A 60 -5.89 -7.09 -4.17
C ALA A 60 -6.50 -6.28 -3.02
N SER A 61 -6.46 -6.80 -1.78
CA SER A 61 -6.86 -6.06 -0.58
C SER A 61 -5.97 -4.84 -0.34
N GLY A 62 -4.67 -4.97 -0.59
CA GLY A 62 -3.71 -3.87 -0.40
C GLY A 62 -3.90 -2.73 -1.38
N LEU A 63 -4.13 -3.06 -2.65
CA LEU A 63 -4.43 -2.08 -3.69
C LEU A 63 -5.74 -1.34 -3.39
N LEU A 64 -6.76 -2.06 -2.91
CA LEU A 64 -8.02 -1.45 -2.53
C LEU A 64 -7.86 -0.47 -1.35
N GLU A 65 -7.07 -0.84 -0.33
CA GLU A 65 -6.80 0.07 0.79
C GLU A 65 -5.93 1.26 0.40
N ALA A 66 -4.93 1.06 -0.45
CA ALA A 66 -4.13 2.15 -0.98
C ALA A 66 -5.01 3.15 -1.77
N LEU A 67 -5.91 2.66 -2.62
CA LEU A 67 -6.85 3.51 -3.36
C LEU A 67 -7.76 4.30 -2.42
N ARG A 68 -8.34 3.65 -1.41
CA ARG A 68 -9.19 4.32 -0.40
C ARG A 68 -8.44 5.42 0.32
N MET A 69 -7.20 5.16 0.73
CA MET A 69 -6.35 6.13 1.40
C MET A 69 -6.07 7.34 0.50
N LEU A 70 -5.71 7.13 -0.76
CA LEU A 70 -5.46 8.21 -1.73
C LEU A 70 -6.72 9.04 -1.99
N GLN A 71 -7.88 8.40 -2.14
CA GLN A 71 -9.16 9.09 -2.32
C GLN A 71 -9.53 9.95 -1.10
N LEU A 72 -9.33 9.43 0.12
CA LEU A 72 -9.56 10.18 1.35
C LEU A 72 -8.65 11.40 1.44
N GLU A 73 -7.37 11.25 1.09
CA GLU A 73 -6.42 12.36 1.15
C GLU A 73 -6.71 13.42 0.07
N LYS A 74 -7.06 13.01 -1.15
CA LYS A 74 -7.49 13.92 -2.22
C LYS A 74 -8.74 14.71 -1.86
N ARG A 75 -9.68 14.11 -1.11
CA ARG A 75 -10.86 14.82 -0.59
C ARG A 75 -10.50 15.86 0.47
N LYS A 76 -9.52 15.56 1.35
CA LYS A 76 -9.04 16.49 2.38
C LYS A 76 -8.20 17.63 1.80
N SER A 77 -7.46 17.37 0.73
CA SER A 77 -6.55 18.31 0.10
C SER A 77 -6.70 18.19 -1.42
N PRO A 78 -7.63 18.94 -2.05
CA PRO A 78 -7.93 18.82 -3.47
C PRO A 78 -6.73 19.02 -4.40
N ASP A 79 -5.72 19.79 -3.96
CA ASP A 79 -4.52 20.07 -4.76
C ASP A 79 -3.45 18.98 -4.68
N ILE A 80 -3.61 17.99 -3.79
CA ILE A 80 -2.61 16.91 -3.66
C ILE A 80 -2.55 16.07 -4.94
N ILE A 81 -1.35 15.65 -5.32
CA ILE A 81 -1.14 14.72 -6.43
C ILE A 81 -1.01 13.31 -5.83
N PRO A 82 -2.04 12.45 -5.92
CA PRO A 82 -1.97 11.12 -5.35
C PRO A 82 -1.04 10.21 -6.17
N LEU A 83 -0.06 9.60 -5.51
CA LEU A 83 0.85 8.63 -6.10
C LEU A 83 0.90 7.37 -5.23
N SER A 84 0.87 6.19 -5.86
CA SER A 84 1.10 4.91 -5.18
C SER A 84 2.38 4.27 -5.71
N ILE A 85 3.23 3.79 -4.80
CA ILE A 85 4.39 2.97 -5.13
C ILE A 85 4.10 1.57 -4.61
N ILE A 86 4.02 0.61 -5.53
CA ILE A 86 3.71 -0.78 -5.20
C ILE A 86 5.00 -1.58 -5.25
N LEU A 87 5.35 -2.20 -4.12
CA LEU A 87 6.47 -3.13 -4.02
C LEU A 87 5.92 -4.52 -3.75
N THR A 88 6.03 -5.40 -4.73
CA THR A 88 5.50 -6.77 -4.67
C THR A 88 6.42 -7.70 -5.47
N ASP A 89 6.45 -8.96 -5.08
CA ASP A 89 7.03 -10.08 -5.84
C ASP A 89 6.09 -10.58 -6.95
N GLY A 90 4.91 -9.97 -7.10
CA GLY A 90 3.90 -10.32 -8.12
C GLY A 90 3.00 -11.48 -7.72
N LEU A 91 3.21 -12.09 -6.54
CA LEU A 91 2.45 -13.26 -6.10
C LEU A 91 1.11 -12.82 -5.48
N GLY A 92 0.15 -12.36 -6.30
CA GLY A 92 -1.20 -12.01 -5.87
C GLY A 92 -2.07 -13.25 -5.61
N ASN A 93 -1.83 -13.98 -4.52
CA ASN A 93 -2.43 -15.30 -4.28
C ASN A 93 -3.70 -15.30 -3.42
N MET A 94 -4.26 -14.12 -3.11
CA MET A 94 -5.48 -13.98 -2.32
C MET A 94 -6.45 -13.00 -2.99
N PRO A 95 -7.59 -13.49 -3.52
CA PRO A 95 -8.60 -12.64 -4.13
C PRO A 95 -9.35 -11.83 -3.07
N LEU A 96 -10.04 -10.77 -3.51
CA LEU A 96 -10.97 -10.05 -2.64
C LEU A 96 -12.17 -10.94 -2.32
N GLN A 97 -12.60 -10.94 -1.05
CA GLN A 97 -13.84 -11.63 -0.64
C GLN A 97 -15.07 -11.10 -1.40
N ARG A 98 -15.07 -9.80 -1.71
CA ARG A 98 -16.08 -9.17 -2.55
C ARG A 98 -15.38 -8.49 -3.74
N PRO A 99 -15.68 -8.87 -4.99
CA PRO A 99 -15.05 -8.26 -6.15
C PRO A 99 -15.43 -6.79 -6.26
N VAL A 100 -14.47 -5.95 -6.68
CA VAL A 100 -14.72 -4.52 -6.95
C VAL A 100 -15.69 -4.35 -8.12
N ASN A 101 -15.59 -5.24 -9.11
CA ASN A 101 -16.49 -5.35 -10.24
C ASN A 101 -16.92 -6.82 -10.39
N PRO A 102 -18.19 -7.17 -10.11
CA PRO A 102 -18.69 -8.55 -10.20
C PRO A 102 -18.58 -9.18 -11.59
N GLN A 103 -18.53 -8.37 -12.65
CA GLN A 103 -18.42 -8.84 -14.03
C GLN A 103 -16.98 -9.33 -14.31
N LEU A 104 -15.97 -8.59 -13.84
CA LEU A 104 -14.56 -8.98 -14.01
C LEU A 104 -14.23 -10.31 -13.32
N SER A 105 -14.85 -10.60 -12.18
CA SER A 105 -14.63 -11.89 -11.48
C SER A 105 -15.16 -13.12 -12.24
N LYS A 106 -16.11 -12.94 -13.17
CA LYS A 106 -16.63 -14.03 -14.00
C LYS A 106 -15.74 -14.31 -15.21
N GLU A 107 -15.14 -13.24 -15.73
CA GLU A 107 -14.30 -13.24 -16.92
C GLU A 107 -12.92 -13.86 -16.63
N PHE A 108 -12.37 -13.57 -15.46
CA PHE A 108 -11.14 -14.19 -14.96
C PHE A 108 -11.51 -15.35 -14.00
N HIS A 109 -11.80 -16.52 -14.57
CA HIS A 109 -11.96 -17.75 -13.79
C HIS A 109 -10.66 -18.06 -13.03
N TYR A 110 -10.59 -17.69 -11.75
CA TYR A 110 -9.53 -18.14 -10.87
C TYR A 110 -9.83 -19.58 -10.45
N PRO A 111 -9.01 -20.58 -10.84
CA PRO A 111 -9.20 -21.94 -10.37
C PRO A 111 -9.01 -21.97 -8.84
N SER A 112 -9.97 -22.60 -8.18
CA SER A 112 -10.06 -22.80 -6.72
C SER A 112 -8.87 -23.55 -6.16
#